data_AF-A0A5C9CUN2-F1
#
_entry.id   AF-A0A5C9CUN2-F1
#
_cell.length_a   1.000
_cell.length_b   1.000
_cell.length_c   1.000
_cell.angle_alpha   90.00
_cell.angle_beta   90.00
_cell.angle_gamma   90.00
#
_symmetry.space_group_name_H-M   'P 1'
#
loop_
_entity.id
_entity.type
_entity.pdbx_description
1 polymer ?
#
loop_
_entity_poly.entity_id
_entity_poly.type
_entity_poly.pdbx_seq_one_letter_code
_entity_poly.pdbx_strand_id
1 'polypeptide(L)' 'YLIPQVESARRFKVDVSRWPAIEAIDKTCAELDAFRHAAPSAQPDAA' A
#
# COMPACT_ATOMS: atom_id res chain seq x y z
N TYR A 1 -6.30 -1.18 -9.13
CA TYR A 1 -6.17 -0.08 -8.14
C TYR A 1 -6.20 -0.60 -6.69
N LEU A 2 -5.54 -1.71 -6.35
CA LEU A 2 -5.65 -2.30 -5.00
C LEU A 2 -4.71 -1.63 -3.98
N ILE A 3 -3.41 -1.54 -4.29
CA ILE A 3 -2.39 -1.05 -3.34
C ILE A 3 -2.68 0.37 -2.81
N PRO A 4 -3.04 1.37 -3.65
CA PRO A 4 -3.37 2.69 -3.14
C PRO A 4 -4.60 2.71 -2.20
N GLN A 5 -5.53 1.77 -2.37
CA GLN A 5 -6.70 1.66 -1.50
C GLN A 5 -6.36 1.01 -0.16
N VAL A 6 -5.44 0.03 -0.14
CA VAL A 6 -4.94 -0.56 1.10
C VAL A 6 -4.16 0.48 1.91
N GLU A 7 -3.31 1.28 1.25
CA GLU A 7 -2.59 2.37 1.90
C GLU A 7 -3.56 3.42 2.49
N SER A 8 -4.57 3.82 1.71
CA SER A 8 -5.63 4.72 2.19
C SER A 8 -6.38 4.15 3.39
N ALA A 9 -6.72 2.85 3.35
CA ALA A 9 -7.37 2.15 4.45
C ALA A 9 -6.49 2.19 5.73
N ARG A 10 -5.18 1.91 5.61
CA ARG A 10 -4.23 2.01 6.74
C ARG A 10 -4.14 3.45 7.26
N ARG A 11 -4.10 4.46 6.38
CA ARG A 11 -4.09 5.89 6.74
C ARG A 11 -5.30 6.29 7.57
N PHE A 12 -6.48 5.73 7.28
CA PHE A 12 -7.72 5.96 8.03
C PHE A 12 -7.98 4.94 9.14
N LYS A 13 -6.96 4.15 9.53
CA LYS A 13 -7.02 3.17 10.63
C LYS A 13 -8.07 2.07 10.42
N VAL A 14 -8.36 1.73 9.17
CA VAL A 14 -9.16 0.56 8.83
C VAL A 14 -8.31 -0.69 9.03
N ASP A 15 -8.84 -1.64 9.78
CA ASP A 15 -8.20 -2.92 10.02
C ASP A 15 -8.26 -3.81 8.77
N VAL A 16 -7.17 -3.82 8.00
CA VAL A 16 -7.04 -4.60 6.77
C VAL A 16 -6.74 -6.09 7.01
N SER A 17 -6.37 -6.48 8.24
CA SER A 17 -6.09 -7.89 8.59
C SER A 17 -7.31 -8.79 8.46
N ARG A 18 -8.50 -8.20 8.44
CA ARG A 18 -9.78 -8.86 8.14
C ARG A 18 -9.82 -9.49 6.74
N TRP A 19 -8.93 -9.07 5.83
CA TRP A 19 -8.82 -9.59 4.48
C TRP A 19 -7.41 -10.13 4.21
N PRO A 20 -7.09 -11.34 4.69
CA PRO A 20 -5.73 -11.88 4.64
C PRO A 20 -5.17 -12.03 3.23
N ALA A 21 -6.02 -12.30 2.23
CA ALA A 21 -5.58 -12.36 0.83
C ALA A 21 -5.16 -10.98 0.30
N ILE A 22 -5.88 -9.93 0.68
CA ILE A 22 -5.54 -8.55 0.28
C ILE A 22 -4.23 -8.13 0.94
N GLU A 23 -4.06 -8.45 2.23
CA GLU A 23 -2.82 -8.15 2.95
C GLU A 23 -1.61 -8.90 2.39
N ALA A 24 -1.77 -10.17 1.98
CA ALA A 24 -0.70 -10.94 1.33
C ALA A 24 -0.29 -10.33 -0.02
N ILE A 25 -1.26 -9.88 -0.82
CA ILE A 25 -0.99 -9.20 -2.10
C ILE A 25 -0.28 -7.87 -1.85
N ASP A 26 -0.75 -7.06 -0.90
CA ASP A 26 -0.12 -5.80 -0.49
C ASP A 26 1.35 -6.00 -0.12
N LYS A 27 1.63 -7.00 0.72
CA LYS A 27 3.00 -7.35 1.12
C LYS A 27 3.87 -7.76 -0.07
N THR A 28 3.34 -8.62 -0.95
CA THR A 28 4.08 -9.07 -2.14
C THR A 28 4.39 -7.91 -3.08
N CYS A 29 3.43 -7.00 -3.28
CA CYS A 29 3.64 -5.81 -4.10
C CYS A 29 4.68 -4.87 -3.46
N ALA A 30 4.68 -4.71 -2.14
CA ALA A 30 5.64 -3.84 -1.44
C ALA A 30 7.11 -4.27 -1.61
N GLU A 31 7.37 -5.53 -1.97
CA GLU A 31 8.72 -6.06 -2.26
C GLU A 31 9.22 -5.68 -3.66
N LEU A 32 8.34 -5.27 -4.58
CA LEU A 32 8.68 -4.91 -5.94
C LEU A 32 9.08 -3.42 -6.04
N ASP A 33 10.24 -3.13 -6.63
CA ASP A 33 10.75 -1.76 -6.77
C ASP A 33 9.77 -0.82 -7.48
N ALA A 34 9.01 -1.32 -8.45
CA ALA A 34 7.99 -0.55 -9.16
C ALA A 34 6.92 0.02 -8.21
N PHE A 35 6.47 -0.77 -7.22
CA PHE A 35 5.50 -0.31 -6.23
C PHE A 35 6.14 0.59 -5.19
N ARG A 36 7.40 0.33 -4.79
CA ARG A 36 8.14 1.18 -3.87
C ARG A 36 8.35 2.58 -4.41
N HIS A 37 8.74 2.72 -5.69
CA HIS A 37 8.91 4.02 -6.33
C HIS A 37 7.58 4.72 -6.61
N ALA A 38 6.48 3.98 -6.73
CA ALA A 38 5.14 4.54 -6.93
C ALA A 38 4.43 4.92 -5.61
N ALA A 39 5.01 4.60 -4.45
CA ALA A 39 4.43 4.96 -3.16
C ALA A 39 4.35 6.49 -3.00
N PRO A 40 3.29 7.04 -2.39
CA PRO A 40 3.13 8.48 -2.19
C PRO A 40 4.31 9.15 -1.48
N SER A 41 4.95 8.46 -0.53
CA SER A 41 6.12 8.97 0.21
C SER A 41 7.41 9.02 -0.62
N ALA A 42 7.46 8.37 -1.78
CA ALA A 42 8.62 8.35 -2.67
C ALA A 42 8.52 9.38 -3.80
N GLN A 43 7.45 10.18 -3.83
CA GLN A 43 7.25 11.17 -4.90
C GLN A 43 8.07 12.45 -4.65
N PRO A 44 8.48 13.18 -5.71
CA PRO A 44 9.28 14.40 -5.56
C PRO A 44 8.61 15.52 -4.76
N ASP A 45 7.28 15.50 -4.70
CA ASP A 45 6.44 16.44 -3.96
C ASP A 45 5.98 15.90 -2.59
N ALA A 46 6.47 14.73 -2.19
CA ALA A 46 6.25 14.19 -0.85
C ALA A 46 6.99 15.06 0.19
N ALA A 47 6.25 15.59 1.16
CA ALA A 47 6.72 16.50 2.20
C ALA A 47 7.07 15.79 3.51
#